data_AF-A0A9W9D1U5-F1
#
_entry.id   AF-A0A9W9D1U5-F1
#
_cell.length_a   1.000
_cell.length_b   1.000
_cell.length_c   1.000
_cell.angle_alpha   90.00
_cell.angle_beta   90.00
_cell.angle_gamma   90.00
#
_symmetry.space_group_name_H-M   'P 1'
#
loop_
_entity.id
_entity.type
_entity.pdbx_description
1 polymer ?
#
loop_
_entity_poly.entity_id
_entity_poly.type
_entity_poly.pdbx_seq_one_letter_code
_entity_poly.pdbx_strand_id
1 'polypeptide(L)'
;MGSLTSYISIHDREKEGVDDPDSDDEASSDCEAALMDPKETQILEPSRGRLHQAIQKILQVLRILLQYLLPSFLLPVTDSDEPRRLHPTAWLDGLRGIASLLVVIHHASLLGFSWEIHDGWAPDRHQTAWFIRLPIIRLLISGPPQVAIFFVVSGYAISHKALKLSHQGRFAEAGSSLFSSVFRRHPRLFLPAGIVVLCTALMTLLDPTWFGTNGFPNVAVPTRTVPQAKNLIGQLRNWYDAEIQSTRPISNGFYEQADPHVKQNPFDPNLWTLPMEFSSSMVVFLFLVACIKLHNRVRMGLALSLIIYLQYYFDFPALHMFLSGMLICDLHFDIADMLSTADPRSDTFILSVWARVRRTVVSRAVAKFKHSYMFGRAVGLSMFIFALWLLSTPELTYGPHESWGYMTISSWVSPWYGDHFLSPYGAILVLGTACEAETATRSPSQNADKAGSG
;
A
#
# COMPACT_ATOMS: atom_id res chain seq x y z
N MET A 1 -34.42 36.92 -51.04
CA MET A 1 -35.14 36.94 -52.32
C MET A 1 -35.31 35.50 -52.78
N GLY A 2 -36.56 35.03 -52.92
CA GLY A 2 -37.00 33.80 -53.61
C GLY A 2 -36.52 32.48 -53.00
N SER A 3 -37.32 31.70 -52.26
CA SER A 3 -38.62 31.08 -52.59
C SER A 3 -38.58 30.14 -53.80
N LEU A 4 -38.85 28.86 -53.53
CA LEU A 4 -39.91 28.00 -54.10
C LEU A 4 -39.37 26.56 -54.24
N THR A 5 -40.07 25.43 -54.10
CA THR A 5 -41.43 25.02 -53.67
C THR A 5 -41.61 23.57 -54.17
N SER A 6 -42.20 22.68 -53.34
CA SER A 6 -43.10 21.55 -53.67
C SER A 6 -42.67 20.47 -54.68
N TYR A 7 -42.93 19.18 -54.36
CA TYR A 7 -44.12 18.48 -54.90
C TYR A 7 -44.26 16.97 -54.54
N ILE A 8 -45.53 16.58 -54.32
CA ILE A 8 -46.24 15.28 -54.60
C ILE A 8 -45.95 14.10 -53.64
N SER A 9 -46.88 13.52 -52.84
CA SER A 9 -48.29 13.05 -52.98
C SER A 9 -48.45 11.62 -53.53
N ILE A 10 -49.60 11.00 -53.20
CA ILE A 10 -50.19 9.68 -53.57
C ILE A 10 -50.13 8.68 -52.37
N HIS A 11 -51.15 8.44 -51.55
CA HIS A 11 -52.59 8.10 -51.70
C HIS A 11 -52.85 6.61 -52.06
N ASP A 12 -53.57 5.93 -51.15
CA ASP A 12 -54.57 4.84 -51.39
C ASP A 12 -54.13 3.48 -51.95
N ARG A 13 -54.77 2.33 -51.67
CA ARG A 13 -55.76 1.77 -50.73
C ARG A 13 -55.88 0.26 -51.13
N GLU A 14 -56.76 -0.48 -50.44
CA GLU A 14 -57.24 -1.87 -50.72
C GLU A 14 -56.46 -2.98 -49.98
N LYS A 15 -57.08 -3.96 -49.28
CA LYS A 15 -58.35 -4.67 -49.51
C LYS A 15 -59.01 -5.20 -48.23
N GLU A 16 -60.36 -5.21 -48.26
CA GLU A 16 -61.33 -6.28 -47.91
C GLU A 16 -61.17 -7.04 -46.56
N GLY A 17 -62.20 -7.27 -45.72
CA GLY A 17 -63.64 -7.05 -45.79
C GLY A 17 -64.38 -7.78 -44.63
N VAL A 18 -65.69 -7.52 -44.55
CA VAL A 18 -66.80 -8.33 -43.96
C VAL A 18 -67.14 -8.13 -42.46
N ASP A 19 -68.21 -7.34 -42.22
CA ASP A 19 -69.52 -7.60 -41.55
C ASP A 19 -69.54 -8.49 -40.27
N ASP A 20 -70.33 -8.28 -39.20
CA ASP A 20 -71.59 -7.54 -38.96
C ASP A 20 -71.85 -7.47 -37.40
N PRO A 21 -73.01 -7.06 -36.83
CA PRO A 21 -73.11 -6.12 -35.72
C PRO A 21 -73.72 -6.74 -34.42
N ASP A 22 -73.88 -5.97 -33.35
CA ASP A 22 -75.17 -5.81 -32.64
C ASP A 22 -75.09 -5.14 -31.27
N SER A 23 -76.21 -4.43 -31.00
CA SER A 23 -76.82 -4.02 -29.74
C SER A 23 -76.22 -2.85 -28.95
N ASP A 24 -76.71 -1.66 -29.28
CA ASP A 24 -77.73 -0.94 -28.49
C ASP A 24 -77.61 -1.00 -26.95
N ASP A 25 -77.39 0.16 -26.33
CA ASP A 25 -78.36 0.69 -25.37
C ASP A 25 -78.26 2.22 -25.25
N GLU A 26 -79.39 2.85 -25.54
CA GLU A 26 -79.66 4.28 -25.53
C GLU A 26 -79.70 4.87 -24.11
N ALA A 27 -79.23 6.11 -24.04
CA ALA A 27 -79.84 7.27 -23.38
C ALA A 27 -80.70 7.05 -22.11
N SER A 28 -80.27 7.65 -21.00
CA SER A 28 -80.86 8.91 -20.51
C SER A 28 -80.48 9.18 -19.04
N SER A 29 -79.64 10.19 -18.81
CA SER A 29 -79.78 11.05 -17.62
C SER A 29 -78.95 12.32 -17.80
N ASP A 30 -79.22 13.04 -18.88
CA ASP A 30 -78.92 14.47 -18.92
C ASP A 30 -80.01 15.18 -18.12
N CYS A 31 -79.71 15.49 -16.86
CA CYS A 31 -80.05 16.73 -16.16
C CYS A 31 -79.92 16.54 -14.64
N GLU A 32 -78.72 16.75 -14.09
CA GLU A 32 -78.60 17.66 -12.93
C GLU A 32 -77.14 18.02 -12.62
N ALA A 33 -76.91 19.34 -12.59
CA ALA A 33 -75.79 20.03 -11.93
C ALA A 33 -74.37 19.75 -12.49
N ALA A 34 -74.02 20.25 -13.67
CA ALA A 34 -73.48 21.61 -13.79
C ALA A 34 -73.49 22.45 -12.49
N LEU A 35 -72.44 22.33 -11.67
CA LEU A 35 -71.89 23.37 -10.78
C LEU A 35 -70.64 22.84 -10.05
N MET A 36 -69.51 22.74 -10.75
CA MET A 36 -68.19 22.85 -10.12
C MET A 36 -67.29 23.74 -11.00
N ASP A 37 -66.73 24.78 -10.37
CA ASP A 37 -65.92 25.85 -10.96
C ASP A 37 -64.56 25.29 -11.45
N PRO A 38 -64.11 25.55 -12.70
CA PRO A 38 -62.83 25.06 -13.23
C PRO A 38 -61.57 25.57 -12.50
N LYS A 39 -61.71 26.46 -11.50
CA LYS A 39 -60.60 27.04 -10.75
C LYS A 39 -60.04 26.15 -9.65
N GLU A 40 -60.75 25.12 -9.19
CA GLU A 40 -60.27 24.27 -8.09
C GLU A 40 -59.29 23.18 -8.56
N THR A 41 -59.34 22.79 -9.84
CA THR A 41 -58.42 21.81 -10.43
C THR A 41 -57.04 22.39 -10.77
N GLN A 42 -56.91 23.72 -10.90
CA GLN A 42 -55.63 24.37 -11.24
C GLN A 42 -54.71 24.68 -10.05
N ILE A 43 -55.20 24.58 -8.81
CA ILE A 43 -54.41 24.98 -7.61
C ILE A 43 -53.59 23.80 -7.04
N LEU A 44 -53.94 22.55 -7.35
CA LEU A 44 -53.29 21.35 -6.79
C LEU A 44 -52.20 20.70 -7.67
N GLU A 45 -52.14 21.03 -8.96
CA GLU A 45 -51.16 20.47 -9.93
C GLU A 45 -49.74 21.13 -9.94
N PRO A 46 -49.53 22.43 -9.63
CA PRO A 46 -48.21 23.05 -9.80
C PRO A 46 -47.22 22.80 -8.63
N SER A 47 -47.66 22.15 -7.56
CA SER A 47 -46.84 21.82 -6.37
C SER A 47 -46.24 20.41 -6.43
N ARG A 48 -46.97 19.44 -7.02
CA ARG A 48 -46.50 18.05 -7.20
C ARG A 48 -45.30 17.95 -8.15
N GLY A 49 -45.28 18.72 -9.25
CA GLY A 49 -44.17 18.73 -10.19
C GLY A 49 -42.87 19.29 -9.60
N ARG A 50 -42.96 20.35 -8.78
CA ARG A 50 -41.79 20.96 -8.12
C ARG A 50 -41.23 20.07 -7.00
N LEU A 51 -42.11 19.41 -6.24
CA LEU A 51 -41.69 18.43 -5.22
C LEU A 51 -41.03 17.20 -5.86
N HIS A 52 -41.61 16.68 -6.95
CA HIS A 52 -41.02 15.56 -7.69
C HIS A 52 -39.64 15.94 -8.26
N GLN A 53 -39.47 17.13 -8.83
CA GLN A 53 -38.18 17.62 -9.30
C GLN A 53 -37.16 17.81 -8.16
N ALA A 54 -37.59 18.29 -7.00
CA ALA A 54 -36.72 18.43 -5.83
C ALA A 54 -36.27 17.06 -5.29
N ILE A 55 -37.19 16.09 -5.20
CA ILE A 55 -36.88 14.71 -4.79
C ILE A 55 -35.92 14.05 -5.79
N GLN A 56 -36.13 14.21 -7.10
CA GLN A 56 -35.23 13.69 -8.13
C GLN A 56 -33.82 14.28 -8.02
N LYS A 57 -33.69 15.60 -7.77
CA LYS A 57 -32.39 16.24 -7.52
C LYS A 57 -31.72 15.74 -6.25
N ILE A 58 -32.48 15.56 -5.17
CA ILE A 58 -31.96 15.00 -3.90
C ILE A 58 -31.50 13.56 -4.12
N LEU A 59 -32.29 12.73 -4.78
CA LEU A 59 -31.93 11.34 -5.11
C LEU A 59 -30.71 11.28 -6.03
N GLN A 60 -30.56 12.23 -6.95
CA GLN A 60 -29.40 12.30 -7.84
C GLN A 60 -28.14 12.72 -7.09
N VAL A 61 -28.22 13.72 -6.20
CA VAL A 61 -27.10 14.12 -5.32
C VAL A 61 -26.76 13.00 -4.35
N LEU A 62 -27.76 12.34 -3.77
CA LEU A 62 -27.58 11.18 -2.90
C LEU A 62 -26.93 10.02 -3.65
N ARG A 63 -27.32 9.77 -4.91
CA ARG A 63 -26.72 8.76 -5.78
C ARG A 63 -25.27 9.08 -6.13
N ILE A 64 -24.96 10.35 -6.40
CA ILE A 64 -23.58 10.81 -6.63
C ILE A 64 -22.74 10.64 -5.37
N LEU A 65 -23.26 11.07 -4.20
CA LEU A 65 -22.60 10.88 -2.91
C LEU A 65 -22.43 9.39 -2.58
N LEU A 66 -23.45 8.56 -2.84
CA LEU A 66 -23.35 7.11 -2.71
C LEU A 66 -22.33 6.53 -3.69
N GLN A 67 -22.19 7.05 -4.90
CA GLN A 67 -21.17 6.61 -5.86
C GLN A 67 -19.75 6.98 -5.41
N TYR A 68 -19.59 8.10 -4.69
CA TYR A 68 -18.30 8.46 -4.07
C TYR A 68 -18.01 7.67 -2.78
N LEU A 69 -19.05 7.20 -2.08
CA LEU A 69 -18.94 6.37 -0.88
C LEU A 69 -18.89 4.86 -1.19
N LEU A 70 -19.43 4.44 -2.34
CA LEU A 70 -19.33 3.08 -2.81
C LEU A 70 -17.89 2.83 -3.26
N PRO A 71 -17.25 1.78 -2.74
CA PRO A 71 -15.96 1.39 -3.26
C PRO A 71 -16.09 1.07 -4.75
N SER A 72 -15.09 1.50 -5.53
CA SER A 72 -15.07 1.41 -6.98
C SER A 72 -15.21 -0.01 -7.54
N PHE A 73 -15.01 -1.05 -6.73
CA PHE A 73 -15.23 -2.45 -7.13
C PHE A 73 -16.71 -2.90 -7.11
N LEU A 74 -17.61 -2.14 -6.48
CA LEU A 74 -19.05 -2.39 -6.48
C LEU A 74 -19.78 -1.60 -7.57
N LEU A 75 -19.08 -0.70 -8.25
CA LEU A 75 -19.66 0.03 -9.37
C LEU A 75 -19.71 -0.91 -10.59
N PRO A 76 -20.84 -0.95 -11.32
CA PRO A 76 -20.91 -1.67 -12.58
C PRO A 76 -19.81 -1.15 -13.52
N VAL A 77 -18.91 -2.03 -13.93
CA VAL A 77 -17.93 -1.73 -14.96
C VAL A 77 -18.72 -1.44 -16.24
N THR A 78 -18.76 -0.18 -16.65
CA THR A 78 -19.28 0.18 -17.97
C THR A 78 -18.27 -0.27 -19.03
N ASP A 79 -18.73 -0.94 -20.08
CA ASP A 79 -17.90 -1.45 -21.20
C ASP A 79 -17.06 -0.37 -21.93
N SER A 80 -17.24 0.91 -21.58
CA SER A 80 -16.46 2.06 -22.05
C SER A 80 -15.25 2.43 -21.19
N ASP A 81 -15.03 1.79 -20.04
CA ASP A 81 -13.84 2.06 -19.22
C ASP A 81 -12.63 1.32 -19.80
N GLU A 82 -11.76 2.06 -20.49
CA GLU A 82 -10.46 1.54 -20.87
C GLU A 82 -9.73 0.98 -19.63
N PRO A 83 -9.09 -0.20 -19.71
CA PRO A 83 -8.39 -0.78 -18.58
C PRO A 83 -7.35 0.22 -18.07
N ARG A 84 -7.53 0.69 -16.82
CA ARG A 84 -6.69 1.71 -16.20
C ARG A 84 -5.23 1.25 -16.25
N ARG A 85 -4.41 1.92 -17.05
CA ARG A 85 -2.98 1.62 -17.16
C ARG A 85 -2.33 1.80 -15.79
N LEU A 86 -1.94 0.68 -15.17
CA LEU A 86 -1.27 0.69 -13.88
C LEU A 86 0.08 1.42 -14.01
N HIS A 87 0.40 2.27 -13.04
CA HIS A 87 1.70 2.93 -13.01
C HIS A 87 2.80 1.87 -12.86
N PRO A 88 4.00 2.06 -13.42
CA PRO A 88 5.11 1.11 -13.33
C PRO A 88 5.58 0.68 -11.92
N THR A 89 5.04 1.31 -10.87
CA THR A 89 5.34 1.03 -9.47
C THR A 89 4.10 0.57 -8.69
N ALA A 90 3.00 0.24 -9.36
CA ALA A 90 1.74 -0.14 -8.71
C ALA A 90 1.89 -1.38 -7.80
N TRP A 91 2.79 -2.30 -8.15
CA TRP A 91 3.11 -3.47 -7.32
C TRP A 91 3.67 -3.08 -5.93
N LEU A 92 4.38 -1.95 -5.82
CA LEU A 92 4.84 -1.43 -4.52
C LEU A 92 3.67 -0.93 -3.67
N ASP A 93 2.65 -0.37 -4.30
CA ASP A 93 1.43 0.06 -3.60
C ASP A 93 0.65 -1.18 -3.12
N GLY A 94 0.61 -2.25 -3.92
CA GLY A 94 0.04 -3.55 -3.52
C GLY A 94 0.77 -4.16 -2.32
N LEU A 95 2.10 -4.22 -2.35
CA LEU A 95 2.90 -4.75 -1.24
C LEU A 95 2.70 -3.94 0.05
N ARG A 96 2.64 -2.59 -0.04
CA ARG A 96 2.32 -1.72 1.10
C ARG A 96 0.90 -1.93 1.60
N GLY A 97 -0.06 -2.12 0.71
CA GLY A 97 -1.46 -2.38 1.08
C GLY A 97 -1.59 -3.67 1.90
N ILE A 98 -0.96 -4.75 1.45
CA ILE A 98 -0.92 -6.02 2.20
C ILE A 98 -0.26 -5.80 3.57
N ALA A 99 0.92 -5.17 3.61
CA ALA A 99 1.61 -4.88 4.86
C ALA A 99 0.74 -4.04 5.82
N SER A 100 0.03 -3.02 5.34
CA SER A 100 -0.87 -2.21 6.18
C SER A 100 -2.04 -3.02 6.75
N LEU A 101 -2.63 -3.93 5.96
CA LEU A 101 -3.68 -4.81 6.45
C LEU A 101 -3.16 -5.72 7.57
N LEU A 102 -1.96 -6.28 7.38
CA LEU A 102 -1.33 -7.14 8.39
C LEU A 102 -0.96 -6.37 9.67
N VAL A 103 -0.57 -5.08 9.57
CA VAL A 103 -0.37 -4.21 10.75
C VAL A 103 -1.69 -3.99 11.51
N VAL A 104 -2.80 -3.78 10.79
CA VAL A 104 -4.13 -3.66 11.42
C VAL A 104 -4.51 -4.95 12.13
N ILE A 105 -4.33 -6.12 11.49
CA ILE A 105 -4.59 -7.43 12.11
C ILE A 105 -3.70 -7.64 13.33
N HIS A 106 -2.42 -7.29 13.27
CA HIS A 106 -1.50 -7.34 14.40
C HIS A 106 -2.01 -6.50 15.58
N HIS A 107 -2.34 -5.23 15.38
CA HIS A 107 -2.85 -4.39 16.47
C HIS A 107 -4.21 -4.86 16.99
N ALA A 108 -5.10 -5.33 16.13
CA ALA A 108 -6.37 -5.95 16.57
C ALA A 108 -6.11 -7.18 17.43
N SER A 109 -5.11 -7.99 17.09
CA SER A 109 -4.74 -9.17 17.88
C SER A 109 -4.17 -8.82 19.25
N LEU A 110 -3.41 -7.71 19.38
CA LEU A 110 -2.92 -7.23 20.68
C LEU A 110 -4.05 -6.75 21.62
N LEU A 111 -5.16 -6.28 21.06
CA LEU A 111 -6.32 -5.83 21.82
C LEU A 111 -7.25 -6.99 22.20
N GLY A 112 -7.22 -8.09 21.43
CA GLY A 112 -8.11 -9.24 21.62
C GLY A 112 -7.48 -10.46 22.28
N PHE A 113 -6.15 -10.60 22.26
CA PHE A 113 -5.43 -11.80 22.70
C PHE A 113 -4.17 -11.46 23.51
N SER A 114 -3.68 -12.46 24.27
CA SER A 114 -2.44 -12.37 25.06
C SER A 114 -1.18 -12.32 24.18
N TRP A 115 -0.07 -11.80 24.72
CA TRP A 115 1.24 -11.81 24.07
C TRP A 115 1.69 -13.22 23.63
N GLU A 116 1.23 -14.26 24.32
CA GLU A 116 1.58 -15.65 24.04
C GLU A 116 1.31 -16.10 22.60
N ILE A 117 0.29 -15.54 21.93
CA ILE A 117 -0.02 -15.95 20.54
C ILE A 117 1.03 -15.47 19.53
N HIS A 118 1.86 -14.48 19.89
CA HIS A 118 2.91 -13.92 19.04
C HIS A 118 4.27 -14.62 19.21
N ASP A 119 4.37 -15.53 20.17
CA ASP A 119 5.56 -16.33 20.40
C ASP A 119 5.83 -17.34 19.26
N GLY A 120 7.07 -17.82 19.15
CA GLY A 120 7.41 -18.89 18.22
C GLY A 120 6.87 -20.25 18.62
N TRP A 121 6.73 -21.13 17.62
CA TRP A 121 6.32 -22.52 17.84
C TRP A 121 7.45 -23.37 18.43
N ALA A 122 7.14 -24.15 19.47
CA ALA A 122 8.07 -25.07 20.14
C ALA A 122 7.33 -26.34 20.60
N PRO A 123 7.83 -27.55 20.27
CA PRO A 123 7.11 -28.81 20.48
C PRO A 123 6.95 -29.20 21.96
N ASP A 124 7.86 -28.79 22.85
CA ASP A 124 7.87 -29.22 24.26
C ASP A 124 6.96 -28.41 25.19
N ARG A 125 6.13 -27.50 24.65
CA ARG A 125 5.28 -26.60 25.44
C ARG A 125 3.80 -26.79 25.13
N HIS A 126 2.96 -26.69 26.16
CA HIS A 126 1.51 -26.68 26.00
C HIS A 126 1.07 -25.33 25.40
N GLN A 127 1.09 -25.24 24.08
CA GLN A 127 0.82 -23.99 23.36
C GLN A 127 -0.64 -23.91 22.89
N THR A 128 -1.37 -22.93 23.40
CA THR A 128 -2.68 -22.56 22.86
C THR A 128 -2.50 -21.95 21.47
N ALA A 129 -3.35 -22.34 20.51
CA ALA A 129 -3.31 -21.87 19.12
C ALA A 129 -1.98 -22.14 18.38
N TRP A 130 -1.38 -23.32 18.56
CA TRP A 130 -0.11 -23.72 17.92
C TRP A 130 -0.03 -23.45 16.40
N PHE A 131 -1.15 -23.53 15.67
CA PHE A 131 -1.22 -23.29 14.23
C PHE A 131 -0.84 -21.86 13.82
N ILE A 132 -1.26 -20.85 14.58
CA ILE A 132 -0.96 -19.44 14.25
C ILE A 132 0.50 -19.07 14.51
N ARG A 133 1.20 -19.88 15.30
CA ARG A 133 2.61 -19.70 15.67
C ARG A 133 3.59 -20.28 14.65
N LEU A 134 3.08 -21.06 13.68
CA LEU A 134 3.91 -21.67 12.64
C LEU A 134 4.57 -20.61 11.75
N PRO A 135 5.77 -20.89 11.21
CA PRO A 135 6.41 -20.03 10.23
C PRO A 135 5.48 -19.70 9.07
N ILE A 136 5.65 -18.52 8.48
CA ILE A 136 4.80 -17.94 7.42
C ILE A 136 3.38 -17.60 7.91
N ILE A 137 2.66 -18.51 8.57
CA ILE A 137 1.29 -18.28 9.06
C ILE A 137 1.27 -17.18 10.12
N ARG A 138 2.27 -17.15 11.01
CA ARG A 138 2.41 -16.09 12.02
C ARG A 138 2.55 -14.68 11.45
N LEU A 139 2.93 -14.53 10.18
CA LEU A 139 3.02 -13.20 9.54
C LEU A 139 1.67 -12.47 9.56
N LEU A 140 0.56 -13.22 9.61
CA LEU A 140 -0.79 -12.65 9.69
C LEU A 140 -0.99 -11.80 10.94
N ILE A 141 -0.31 -12.14 12.04
CA ILE A 141 -0.42 -11.47 13.34
C ILE A 141 0.88 -10.81 13.78
N SER A 142 1.95 -10.84 12.96
CA SER A 142 3.25 -10.28 13.32
C SER A 142 3.42 -8.89 12.75
N GLY A 143 3.57 -7.87 13.61
CA GLY A 143 3.76 -6.47 13.24
C GLY A 143 5.18 -6.10 12.79
N PRO A 144 6.25 -6.41 13.55
CA PRO A 144 7.62 -5.99 13.22
C PRO A 144 8.07 -6.32 11.79
N PRO A 145 7.77 -7.51 11.24
CA PRO A 145 8.16 -7.82 9.87
C PRO A 145 7.46 -6.96 8.81
N GLN A 146 6.23 -6.48 9.09
CA GLN A 146 5.52 -5.58 8.18
C GLN A 146 6.15 -4.18 8.18
N VAL A 147 6.61 -3.71 9.34
CA VAL A 147 7.37 -2.46 9.47
C VAL A 147 8.69 -2.55 8.68
N ALA A 148 9.38 -3.70 8.74
CA ALA A 148 10.56 -3.94 7.93
C ALA A 148 10.28 -3.84 6.42
N ILE A 149 9.15 -4.42 5.94
CA ILE A 149 8.69 -4.24 4.56
C ILE A 149 8.47 -2.76 4.23
N PHE A 150 7.79 -2.00 5.10
CA PHE A 150 7.57 -0.57 4.89
C PHE A 150 8.88 0.21 4.75
N PHE A 151 9.90 -0.09 5.53
CA PHE A 151 11.21 0.58 5.44
C PHE A 151 11.93 0.28 4.14
N VAL A 152 11.99 -0.99 3.75
CA VAL A 152 12.64 -1.40 2.50
C VAL A 152 11.90 -0.83 1.28
N VAL A 153 10.56 -0.89 1.27
CA VAL A 153 9.73 -0.29 0.20
C VAL A 153 9.89 1.22 0.18
N SER A 154 9.95 1.89 1.33
CA SER A 154 10.13 3.34 1.40
C SER A 154 11.47 3.75 0.80
N GLY A 155 12.55 3.05 1.13
CA GLY A 155 13.87 3.26 0.51
C GLY A 155 13.85 3.16 -1.02
N TYR A 156 13.17 2.14 -1.55
CA TYR A 156 12.96 1.99 -2.99
C TYR A 156 12.15 3.16 -3.57
N ALA A 157 11.00 3.47 -2.97
CA ALA A 157 10.03 4.44 -3.50
C ALA A 157 10.58 5.87 -3.53
N ILE A 158 11.28 6.32 -2.48
CA ILE A 158 11.87 7.66 -2.42
C ILE A 158 13.03 7.84 -3.41
N SER A 159 13.72 6.75 -3.76
CA SER A 159 14.89 6.76 -4.64
C SER A 159 14.51 6.61 -6.11
N HIS A 160 13.36 6.00 -6.41
CA HIS A 160 12.94 5.59 -7.74
C HIS A 160 13.00 6.70 -8.79
N LYS A 161 12.40 7.88 -8.54
CA LYS A 161 12.39 8.96 -9.53
C LYS A 161 13.79 9.53 -9.78
N ALA A 162 14.58 9.70 -8.74
CA ALA A 162 15.94 10.25 -8.85
C ALA A 162 16.88 9.29 -9.59
N LEU A 163 16.84 8.00 -9.23
CA LEU A 163 17.64 6.97 -9.89
C LEU A 163 17.22 6.76 -11.34
N LYS A 164 15.92 6.75 -11.65
CA LYS A 164 15.42 6.72 -13.03
C LYS A 164 16.01 7.84 -13.89
N LEU A 165 16.00 9.07 -13.37
CA LEU A 165 16.55 10.23 -14.09
C LEU A 165 18.08 10.17 -14.20
N SER A 166 18.77 9.67 -13.17
CA SER A 166 20.22 9.46 -13.18
C SER A 166 20.65 8.47 -14.26
N HIS A 167 19.95 7.33 -14.40
CA HIS A 167 20.21 6.33 -15.45
C HIS A 167 19.97 6.89 -16.86
N GLN A 168 19.04 7.83 -17.00
CA GLN A 168 18.80 8.55 -18.26
C GLN A 168 19.83 9.66 -18.54
N GLY A 169 20.83 9.86 -17.69
CA GLY A 169 21.81 10.96 -17.79
C GLY A 169 21.25 12.34 -17.44
N ARG A 170 20.01 12.44 -16.93
CA ARG A 170 19.30 13.69 -16.64
C ARG A 170 19.55 14.16 -15.21
N PHE A 171 20.82 14.42 -14.88
CA PHE A 171 21.26 14.70 -13.50
C PHE A 171 20.67 15.99 -12.89
N ALA A 172 20.46 17.04 -13.68
CA ALA A 172 19.87 18.29 -13.20
C ALA A 172 18.42 18.07 -12.70
N GLU A 173 17.64 17.30 -13.45
CA GLU A 173 16.28 16.93 -13.08
C GLU A 173 16.25 15.94 -11.91
N ALA A 174 17.21 15.02 -11.85
CA ALA A 174 17.38 14.13 -10.70
C ALA A 174 17.59 14.94 -9.41
N GLY A 175 18.46 15.95 -9.45
CA GLY A 175 18.69 16.88 -8.33
C GLY A 175 17.43 17.65 -7.94
N SER A 176 16.73 18.25 -8.90
CA SER A 176 15.46 18.96 -8.66
C SER A 176 14.39 18.05 -8.04
N SER A 177 14.33 16.79 -8.49
CA SER A 177 13.45 15.77 -7.92
C SER A 177 13.81 15.43 -6.47
N LEU A 178 15.10 15.37 -6.13
CA LEU A 178 15.57 15.12 -4.76
C LEU A 178 15.21 16.28 -3.83
N PHE A 179 15.51 17.52 -4.20
CA PHE A 179 15.16 18.71 -3.40
C PHE A 179 13.66 18.79 -3.11
N SER A 180 12.87 18.55 -4.15
CA SER A 180 11.40 18.49 -4.03
C SER A 180 10.93 17.38 -3.10
N SER A 181 11.62 16.24 -3.09
CA SER A 181 11.28 15.08 -2.25
C SER A 181 11.64 15.31 -0.79
N VAL A 182 12.80 15.92 -0.52
CA VAL A 182 13.25 16.31 0.83
C VAL A 182 12.24 17.27 1.46
N PHE A 183 11.89 18.36 0.77
CA PHE A 183 10.98 19.39 1.31
C PHE A 183 9.59 18.83 1.66
N ARG A 184 9.02 17.99 0.79
CA ARG A 184 7.68 17.43 1.00
C ARG A 184 7.65 16.25 1.99
N ARG A 185 8.78 15.66 2.34
CA ARG A 185 8.83 14.43 3.17
C ARG A 185 8.30 14.69 4.58
N HIS A 186 8.78 15.74 5.25
CA HIS A 186 8.37 16.08 6.61
C HIS A 186 6.86 16.31 6.73
N PRO A 187 6.23 17.24 5.98
CA PRO A 187 4.80 17.47 6.10
C PRO A 187 3.97 16.23 5.69
N ARG A 188 4.41 15.45 4.71
CA ARG A 188 3.67 14.25 4.28
C ARG A 188 3.64 13.15 5.34
N LEU A 189 4.71 13.02 6.13
CA LEU A 189 4.78 12.00 7.20
C LEU A 189 4.04 12.45 8.45
N PHE A 190 4.35 13.66 8.94
CA PHE A 190 3.90 14.08 10.27
C PHE A 190 2.53 14.75 10.26
N LEU A 191 2.15 15.49 9.21
CA LEU A 191 0.88 16.24 9.21
C LEU A 191 -0.35 15.32 9.34
N PRO A 192 -0.48 14.20 8.60
CA PRO A 192 -1.63 13.31 8.78
C PRO A 192 -1.68 12.70 10.19
N ALA A 193 -0.54 12.31 10.74
CA ALA A 193 -0.45 11.76 12.10
C ALA A 193 -0.81 12.80 13.16
N GLY A 194 -0.28 14.02 13.04
CA GLY A 194 -0.57 15.13 13.96
C GLY A 194 -2.04 15.53 13.95
N ILE A 195 -2.74 15.44 12.81
CA ILE A 195 -4.19 15.65 12.71
C ILE A 195 -4.94 14.55 13.47
N VAL A 196 -4.55 13.28 13.31
CA VAL A 196 -5.18 12.16 14.04
C VAL A 196 -4.97 12.31 15.54
N VAL A 197 -3.75 12.63 15.97
CA VAL A 197 -3.43 12.88 17.39
C VAL A 197 -4.17 14.09 17.94
N LEU A 198 -4.40 15.12 17.11
CA LEU A 198 -5.24 16.27 17.48
C LEU A 198 -6.69 15.84 17.71
N CYS A 199 -7.26 15.04 16.81
CA CYS A 199 -8.60 14.47 16.98
C CYS A 199 -8.70 13.64 18.26
N THR A 200 -7.73 12.75 18.52
CA THR A 200 -7.65 11.95 19.75
C THR A 200 -7.56 12.84 20.99
N ALA A 201 -6.76 13.91 20.95
CA ALA A 201 -6.63 14.86 22.05
C ALA A 201 -7.95 15.59 22.32
N LEU A 202 -8.66 16.03 21.29
CA LEU A 202 -9.98 16.66 21.42
C LEU A 202 -11.06 15.68 21.92
N MET A 203 -11.06 14.45 21.44
CA MET A 203 -11.96 13.40 21.94
C MET A 203 -11.74 13.14 23.44
N THR A 204 -10.48 13.09 23.88
CA THR A 204 -10.13 12.89 25.29
C THR A 204 -10.57 14.07 26.18
N LEU A 205 -10.60 15.29 25.62
CA LEU A 205 -11.12 16.46 26.34
C LEU A 205 -12.63 16.40 26.54
N LEU A 206 -13.37 15.88 25.55
CA LEU A 206 -14.84 15.76 25.60
C LEU A 206 -15.26 14.68 26.59
N ASP A 207 -14.66 13.49 26.46
CA ASP A 207 -14.96 12.36 27.33
C ASP A 207 -13.77 11.38 27.37
N PRO A 208 -13.10 11.23 28.52
CA PRO A 208 -11.99 10.29 28.66
C PRO A 208 -12.43 8.82 28.60
N THR A 209 -13.71 8.52 28.78
CA THR A 209 -14.21 7.13 28.79
C THR A 209 -14.17 6.47 27.41
N TRP A 210 -14.07 7.26 26.33
CA TRP A 210 -14.01 6.77 24.95
C TRP A 210 -12.78 5.89 24.69
N PHE A 211 -11.71 6.02 25.48
CA PHE A 211 -10.50 5.22 25.34
C PHE A 211 -10.45 3.99 26.25
N GLY A 212 -11.47 3.76 27.08
CA GLY A 212 -11.61 2.60 27.95
C GLY A 212 -10.58 2.57 29.09
N THR A 213 -11.04 2.62 30.34
CA THR A 213 -10.16 2.50 31.52
C THR A 213 -9.99 1.07 32.02
N ASN A 214 -10.87 0.15 31.61
CA ASN A 214 -10.84 -1.26 31.99
C ASN A 214 -10.75 -2.11 30.71
N GLY A 215 -9.59 -2.70 30.46
CA GLY A 215 -9.36 -3.58 29.31
C GLY A 215 -10.00 -4.96 29.49
N PHE A 216 -9.99 -5.76 28.43
CA PHE A 216 -10.36 -7.17 28.52
C PHE A 216 -9.33 -7.96 29.36
N PRO A 217 -9.74 -9.01 30.09
CA PRO A 217 -8.80 -9.84 30.83
C PRO A 217 -7.88 -10.62 29.87
N ASN A 218 -6.61 -10.77 30.25
CA ASN A 218 -5.60 -11.57 29.53
C ASN A 218 -5.29 -11.12 28.09
N VAL A 219 -5.36 -9.82 27.79
CA VAL A 219 -4.94 -9.28 26.50
C VAL A 219 -3.56 -8.62 26.60
N ALA A 220 -2.86 -8.55 25.47
CA ALA A 220 -1.49 -8.04 25.39
C ALA A 220 -1.41 -6.54 25.77
N VAL A 221 -2.35 -5.74 25.28
CA VAL A 221 -2.43 -4.30 25.57
C VAL A 221 -3.84 -3.96 26.05
N PRO A 222 -4.12 -4.04 27.37
CA PRO A 222 -5.48 -3.94 27.90
C PRO A 222 -6.06 -2.52 27.81
N THR A 223 -5.25 -1.49 28.02
CA THR A 223 -5.73 -0.10 28.01
C THR A 223 -4.69 0.83 27.43
N ARG A 224 -5.16 1.94 26.82
CA ARG A 224 -4.32 3.07 26.40
C ARG A 224 -4.75 4.29 27.18
N THR A 225 -4.05 4.58 28.27
CA THR A 225 -4.36 5.76 29.10
C THR A 225 -3.84 7.01 28.44
N VAL A 226 -4.74 7.82 27.90
CA VAL A 226 -4.42 9.07 27.21
C VAL A 226 -4.40 10.25 28.20
N PRO A 227 -3.45 11.20 28.10
CA PRO A 227 -3.42 12.37 28.98
C PRO A 227 -4.66 13.25 28.82
N GLN A 228 -5.29 13.59 29.95
CA GLN A 228 -6.42 14.50 30.01
C GLN A 228 -6.04 15.78 30.76
N ALA A 229 -6.25 16.93 30.12
CA ALA A 229 -6.16 18.24 30.75
C ALA A 229 -7.56 18.76 31.15
N LYS A 230 -7.59 19.69 32.10
CA LYS A 230 -8.83 20.30 32.59
C LYS A 230 -9.49 21.24 31.57
N ASN A 231 -8.69 21.86 30.70
CA ASN A 231 -9.12 22.92 29.78
C ASN A 231 -8.54 22.68 28.38
N LEU A 232 -9.18 23.26 27.35
CA LEU A 232 -8.73 23.17 25.94
C LEU A 232 -7.26 23.55 25.75
N ILE A 233 -6.82 24.66 26.34
CA ILE A 233 -5.43 25.12 26.22
C ILE A 233 -4.44 24.08 26.78
N GLY A 234 -4.79 23.46 27.91
CA GLY A 234 -3.97 22.40 28.48
C GLY A 234 -3.93 21.16 27.57
N GLN A 235 -5.04 20.82 26.93
CA GLN A 235 -5.10 19.66 26.04
C GLN A 235 -4.34 19.91 24.73
N LEU A 236 -4.45 21.12 24.18
CA LEU A 236 -3.65 21.54 23.01
C LEU A 236 -2.16 21.57 23.32
N ARG A 237 -1.77 21.93 24.56
CA ARG A 237 -0.39 21.82 25.01
C ARG A 237 0.08 20.37 25.08
N ASN A 238 -0.73 19.46 25.65
CA ASN A 238 -0.42 18.04 25.67
C ASN A 238 -0.24 17.48 24.24
N TRP A 239 -1.13 17.87 23.32
CA TRP A 239 -1.01 17.53 21.90
C TRP A 239 0.28 18.08 21.29
N TYR A 240 0.60 19.35 21.52
CA TYR A 240 1.82 19.99 21.03
C TYR A 240 3.08 19.27 21.54
N ASP A 241 3.14 18.98 22.84
CA ASP A 241 4.26 18.28 23.46
C ASP A 241 4.42 16.86 22.88
N ALA A 242 3.32 16.18 22.56
CA ALA A 242 3.32 14.88 21.90
C ALA A 242 3.79 14.96 20.43
N GLU A 243 3.39 16.01 19.70
CA GLU A 243 3.80 16.24 18.32
C GLU A 243 5.29 16.57 18.23
N ILE A 244 5.83 17.37 19.15
CA ILE A 244 7.27 17.67 19.23
C ILE A 244 8.09 16.39 19.49
N GLN A 245 7.58 15.48 20.31
CA GLN A 245 8.22 14.19 20.54
C GLN A 245 8.17 13.30 19.29
N SER A 246 7.06 13.35 18.55
CA SER A 246 6.85 12.56 17.33
C SER A 246 7.62 13.09 16.12
N THR A 247 7.98 14.38 16.11
CA THR A 247 8.71 15.05 15.01
C THR A 247 10.21 15.16 15.28
N ARG A 248 10.75 14.36 16.22
CA ARG A 248 12.18 14.35 16.51
C ARG A 248 13.00 14.11 15.22
N PRO A 249 13.94 15.01 14.87
CA PRO A 249 14.61 14.98 13.58
C PRO A 249 15.59 13.81 13.41
N ILE A 250 16.14 13.34 14.53
CA ILE A 250 17.09 12.23 14.60
C ILE A 250 16.58 11.27 15.68
N SER A 251 16.35 10.02 15.29
CA SER A 251 15.96 8.95 16.22
C SER A 251 16.76 7.69 15.92
N ASN A 252 17.38 7.12 16.96
CA ASN A 252 17.99 5.78 16.93
C ASN A 252 16.94 4.65 17.07
N GLY A 253 15.65 4.98 17.16
CA GLY A 253 14.55 4.07 16.88
C GLY A 253 14.38 2.93 17.87
N PHE A 254 15.05 1.81 17.59
CA PHE A 254 14.91 0.57 18.35
C PHE A 254 15.57 0.64 19.73
N TYR A 255 16.73 1.31 19.84
CA TYR A 255 17.40 1.50 21.13
C TYR A 255 16.72 2.57 22.00
N GLU A 256 16.07 3.55 21.37
CA GLU A 256 15.32 4.60 22.05
C GLU A 256 14.01 4.09 22.67
N GLN A 257 13.41 3.03 22.14
CA GLN A 257 12.23 2.41 22.76
C GLN A 257 12.51 1.76 24.11
N ALA A 258 13.76 1.32 24.34
CA ALA A 258 14.20 0.73 25.60
C ALA A 258 14.66 1.77 26.63
N ASP A 259 14.85 3.04 26.22
CA ASP A 259 15.31 4.11 27.10
C ASP A 259 14.12 4.71 27.89
N PRO A 260 14.10 4.59 29.24
CA PRO A 260 13.05 5.17 30.08
C PRO A 260 12.94 6.70 29.97
N HIS A 261 13.96 7.38 29.47
CA HIS A 261 13.98 8.82 29.27
C HIS A 261 13.32 9.27 27.96
N VAL A 262 13.11 8.35 27.02
CA VAL A 262 12.39 8.63 25.77
C VAL A 262 10.90 8.38 26.01
N LYS A 263 10.18 9.48 26.26
CA LYS A 263 8.73 9.43 26.35
C LYS A 263 8.14 9.16 24.95
N GLN A 264 7.41 8.06 24.84
CA GLN A 264 6.61 7.75 23.65
C GLN A 264 5.44 8.73 23.56
N ASN A 265 4.89 8.90 22.35
CA ASN A 265 3.70 9.71 22.16
C ASN A 265 2.54 9.08 22.97
N PRO A 266 1.99 9.80 23.96
CA PRO A 266 1.02 9.24 24.89
C PRO A 266 -0.40 9.12 24.30
N PHE A 267 -0.66 9.75 23.14
CA PHE A 267 -1.91 9.62 22.40
C PHE A 267 -1.89 8.43 21.43
N ASP A 268 -0.73 8.17 20.82
CA ASP A 268 -0.53 6.98 19.99
C ASP A 268 0.93 6.50 20.06
N PRO A 269 1.21 5.44 20.83
CA PRO A 269 2.58 4.92 20.97
C PRO A 269 3.11 4.33 19.65
N ASN A 270 2.24 3.98 18.70
CA ASN A 270 2.63 3.37 17.43
C ASN A 270 3.34 4.35 16.47
N LEU A 271 3.32 5.67 16.75
CA LEU A 271 3.95 6.70 15.91
C LEU A 271 5.48 6.74 15.99
N TRP A 272 6.09 5.88 16.82
CA TRP A 272 7.55 5.74 16.97
C TRP A 272 8.28 5.45 15.66
N THR A 273 7.60 4.93 14.63
CA THR A 273 8.21 4.64 13.33
C THR A 273 8.47 5.88 12.49
N LEU A 274 7.71 6.97 12.68
CA LEU A 274 7.80 8.18 11.86
C LEU A 274 9.16 8.91 11.95
N PRO A 275 9.73 9.15 13.15
CA PRO A 275 11.08 9.69 13.27
C PRO A 275 12.13 8.86 12.51
N MET A 276 12.12 7.54 12.68
CA MET A 276 13.07 6.65 12.00
C MET A 276 12.92 6.71 10.48
N GLU A 277 11.68 6.72 9.98
CA GLU A 277 11.40 6.87 8.56
C GLU A 277 11.91 8.19 7.99
N PHE A 278 11.78 9.27 8.77
CA PHE A 278 12.26 10.58 8.37
C PHE A 278 13.79 10.61 8.36
N SER A 279 14.45 10.26 9.48
CA SER A 279 15.92 10.28 9.59
C SER A 279 16.58 9.36 8.56
N SER A 280 16.06 8.14 8.37
CA SER A 280 16.59 7.20 7.37
C SER A 280 16.43 7.72 5.94
N SER A 281 15.30 8.37 5.64
CA SER A 281 15.09 8.99 4.33
C SER A 281 16.05 10.16 4.07
N MET A 282 16.38 10.97 5.09
CA MET A 282 17.35 12.06 4.96
C MET A 282 18.75 11.55 4.63
N VAL A 283 19.18 10.44 5.25
CA VAL A 283 20.47 9.82 4.93
C VAL A 283 20.49 9.29 3.50
N VAL A 284 19.42 8.63 3.04
CA VAL A 284 19.31 8.19 1.64
C VAL A 284 19.36 9.38 0.68
N PHE A 285 18.65 10.47 0.96
CA PHE A 285 18.70 11.67 0.13
C PHE A 285 20.09 12.29 0.10
N LEU A 286 20.78 12.38 1.23
CA LEU A 286 22.14 12.89 1.31
C LEU A 286 23.11 12.00 0.51
N PHE A 287 23.00 10.68 0.65
CA PHE A 287 23.77 9.72 -0.12
C PHE A 287 23.55 9.88 -1.63
N LEU A 288 22.29 9.99 -2.05
CA LEU A 288 21.96 10.21 -3.46
C LEU A 288 22.51 11.55 -3.95
N VAL A 289 22.33 12.66 -3.22
CA VAL A 289 22.90 13.97 -3.62
C VAL A 289 24.41 13.88 -3.83
N ALA A 290 25.13 13.18 -2.95
CA ALA A 290 26.57 12.99 -3.07
C ALA A 290 26.97 12.08 -4.25
N CYS A 291 26.20 11.02 -4.51
CA CYS A 291 26.60 9.95 -5.43
C CYS A 291 25.84 9.93 -6.77
N ILE A 292 24.85 10.81 -6.99
CA ILE A 292 23.94 10.74 -8.16
C ILE A 292 24.67 10.86 -9.51
N LYS A 293 25.82 11.54 -9.53
CA LYS A 293 26.68 11.74 -10.70
C LYS A 293 27.77 10.67 -10.87
N LEU A 294 27.97 9.81 -9.87
CA LEU A 294 28.92 8.69 -9.99
C LEU A 294 28.37 7.65 -10.97
N HIS A 295 29.29 6.87 -11.54
CA HIS A 295 28.90 5.72 -12.36
C HIS A 295 28.04 4.75 -11.53
N ASN A 296 26.95 4.24 -12.11
CA ASN A 296 25.92 3.46 -11.42
C ASN A 296 26.51 2.35 -10.54
N ARG A 297 27.43 1.55 -11.09
CA ARG A 297 28.10 0.46 -10.34
C ARG A 297 28.95 0.93 -9.16
N VAL A 298 29.60 2.09 -9.28
CA VAL A 298 30.39 2.68 -8.19
C VAL A 298 29.46 3.16 -7.09
N ARG A 299 28.38 3.87 -7.45
CA ARG A 299 27.33 4.28 -6.52
C ARG A 299 26.74 3.08 -5.78
N MET A 300 26.40 2.00 -6.48
CA MET A 300 25.89 0.76 -5.88
C MET A 300 26.91 0.09 -4.95
N GLY A 301 28.20 0.06 -5.35
CA GLY A 301 29.27 -0.46 -4.49
C GLY A 301 29.43 0.35 -3.21
N LEU A 302 29.37 1.67 -3.29
CA LEU A 302 29.38 2.55 -2.11
C LEU A 302 28.15 2.36 -1.22
N ALA A 303 26.97 2.20 -1.82
CA ALA A 303 25.74 1.91 -1.08
C ALA A 303 25.84 0.58 -0.33
N LEU A 304 26.34 -0.47 -0.98
CA LEU A 304 26.56 -1.79 -0.36
C LEU A 304 27.57 -1.71 0.79
N SER A 305 28.69 -1.03 0.58
CA SER A 305 29.69 -0.81 1.62
C SER A 305 29.11 -0.05 2.82
N LEU A 306 28.28 0.96 2.57
CA LEU A 306 27.60 1.72 3.62
C LEU A 306 26.59 0.86 4.39
N ILE A 307 25.81 0.02 3.70
CA ILE A 307 24.90 -0.96 4.32
C ILE A 307 25.67 -1.88 5.28
N ILE A 308 26.77 -2.48 4.81
CA ILE A 308 27.60 -3.39 5.62
C ILE A 308 28.21 -2.66 6.81
N TYR A 309 28.74 -1.45 6.60
CA TYR A 309 29.33 -0.64 7.66
C TYR A 309 28.32 -0.28 8.76
N LEU A 310 27.15 0.21 8.37
CA LEU A 310 26.10 0.61 9.32
C LEU A 310 25.53 -0.58 10.07
N GLN A 311 25.31 -1.70 9.39
CA GLN A 311 24.87 -2.92 10.04
C GLN A 311 25.91 -3.39 11.06
N TYR A 312 27.17 -3.50 10.64
CA TYR A 312 28.20 -4.14 11.45
C TYR A 312 28.60 -3.34 12.70
N TYR A 313 28.71 -2.01 12.57
CA TYR A 313 29.24 -1.17 13.66
C TYR A 313 28.17 -0.45 14.48
N PHE A 314 27.01 -0.13 13.89
CA PHE A 314 26.01 0.74 14.52
C PHE A 314 24.67 0.05 14.77
N ASP A 315 24.47 -1.15 14.21
CA ASP A 315 23.23 -1.92 14.28
C ASP A 315 21.98 -1.04 14.13
N PHE A 316 21.92 -0.29 13.02
CA PHE A 316 20.80 0.62 12.76
C PHE A 316 19.84 -0.03 11.74
N PRO A 317 18.86 -0.84 12.18
CA PRO A 317 18.02 -1.67 11.32
C PRO A 317 17.26 -0.87 10.25
N ALA A 318 16.63 0.26 10.65
CA ALA A 318 15.85 1.08 9.72
C ALA A 318 16.69 1.63 8.56
N LEU A 319 17.91 2.09 8.83
CA LEU A 319 18.75 2.77 7.86
C LEU A 319 19.30 1.80 6.82
N HIS A 320 19.78 0.62 7.24
CA HIS A 320 20.26 -0.37 6.27
C HIS A 320 19.11 -0.91 5.41
N MET A 321 17.88 -1.02 5.93
CA MET A 321 16.70 -1.39 5.16
C MET A 321 16.35 -0.35 4.10
N PHE A 322 16.37 0.94 4.45
CA PHE A 322 16.17 2.04 3.51
C PHE A 322 17.23 2.06 2.40
N LEU A 323 18.50 1.92 2.76
CA LEU A 323 19.60 1.84 1.80
C LEU A 323 19.51 0.58 0.92
N SER A 324 19.07 -0.55 1.48
CA SER A 324 18.85 -1.79 0.71
C SER A 324 17.72 -1.63 -0.30
N GLY A 325 16.62 -0.96 0.07
CA GLY A 325 15.55 -0.60 -0.86
C GLY A 325 16.02 0.30 -2.00
N MET A 326 16.83 1.32 -1.70
CA MET A 326 17.50 2.16 -2.70
C MET A 326 18.41 1.31 -3.62
N LEU A 327 19.22 0.42 -3.06
CA LEU A 327 20.13 -0.45 -3.82
C LEU A 327 19.37 -1.40 -4.75
N ILE A 328 18.25 -1.99 -4.30
CA ILE A 328 17.36 -2.81 -5.14
C ILE A 328 16.79 -1.97 -6.29
N CYS A 329 16.40 -0.72 -6.02
CA CYS A 329 15.92 0.19 -7.05
C CYS A 329 17.00 0.52 -8.10
N ASP A 330 18.23 0.76 -7.67
CA ASP A 330 19.37 1.04 -8.54
C ASP A 330 19.70 -0.18 -9.42
N LEU A 331 19.74 -1.36 -8.79
CA LEU A 331 19.93 -2.65 -9.47
C LEU A 331 18.83 -2.93 -10.49
N HIS A 332 17.58 -2.60 -10.19
CA HIS A 332 16.47 -2.77 -11.12
C HIS A 332 16.70 -1.96 -12.41
N PHE A 333 17.09 -0.68 -12.31
CA PHE A 333 17.37 0.11 -13.49
C PHE A 333 18.62 -0.37 -14.24
N ASP A 334 19.69 -0.75 -13.55
CA ASP A 334 20.91 -1.30 -14.18
C ASP A 334 20.61 -2.59 -14.97
N ILE A 335 19.78 -3.47 -14.40
CA ILE A 335 19.31 -4.68 -15.10
C ILE A 335 18.44 -4.31 -16.31
N ALA A 336 17.50 -3.38 -16.16
CA ALA A 336 16.64 -2.96 -17.26
C ALA A 336 17.46 -2.37 -18.43
N ASP A 337 18.46 -1.55 -18.13
CA ASP A 337 19.38 -0.98 -19.12
C ASP A 337 20.21 -2.09 -19.81
N MET A 338 20.72 -3.07 -19.05
CA MET A 338 21.42 -4.23 -19.62
C MET A 338 20.53 -5.11 -20.51
N LEU A 339 19.25 -5.29 -20.14
CA LEU A 339 18.30 -6.05 -20.95
C LEU A 339 17.95 -5.29 -22.24
N SER A 340 17.85 -3.97 -22.19
CA SER A 340 17.57 -3.14 -23.37
C SER A 340 18.70 -3.12 -24.40
N THR A 341 19.94 -3.35 -23.96
CA THR A 341 21.14 -3.34 -24.80
C THR A 341 21.56 -4.73 -25.30
N ALA A 342 20.95 -5.80 -24.77
CA ALA A 342 21.23 -7.17 -25.19
C ALA A 342 20.55 -7.50 -26.54
N ASP A 343 21.29 -8.12 -27.46
CA ASP A 343 20.76 -8.57 -28.75
C ASP A 343 19.61 -9.60 -28.55
N PRO A 344 18.38 -9.32 -29.06
CA PRO A 344 17.26 -10.25 -29.01
C PRO A 344 17.52 -11.62 -29.63
N ARG A 345 18.55 -11.74 -30.49
CA ARG A 345 18.93 -12.99 -31.17
C ARG A 345 19.84 -13.89 -30.34
N SER A 346 20.30 -13.45 -29.17
CA SER A 346 21.04 -14.31 -28.26
C SER A 346 20.07 -15.07 -27.35
N ASP A 347 20.05 -16.41 -27.42
CA ASP A 347 19.24 -17.34 -26.60
C ASP A 347 19.52 -17.27 -25.07
N THR A 348 20.16 -16.20 -24.62
CA THR A 348 20.40 -15.83 -23.22
C THR A 348 19.26 -15.02 -22.61
N PHE A 349 18.14 -14.87 -23.33
CA PHE A 349 17.08 -13.90 -23.09
C PHE A 349 16.30 -14.10 -21.76
N ILE A 350 16.38 -15.26 -21.12
CA ILE A 350 15.69 -15.50 -19.83
C ILE A 350 16.66 -16.14 -18.84
N LEU A 351 17.69 -15.39 -18.42
CA LEU A 351 18.42 -15.73 -17.19
C LEU A 351 17.92 -14.82 -16.07
N SER A 352 17.29 -15.45 -15.08
CA SER A 352 16.89 -14.86 -13.80
C SER A 352 18.01 -14.01 -13.19
N VAL A 353 17.59 -13.02 -12.40
CA VAL A 353 18.42 -12.00 -11.75
C VAL A 353 19.61 -12.63 -10.99
N TRP A 354 19.41 -13.84 -10.47
CA TRP A 354 20.40 -14.63 -9.73
C TRP A 354 21.32 -15.49 -10.58
N ALA A 355 20.97 -15.82 -11.83
CA ALA A 355 21.81 -16.66 -12.69
C ALA A 355 23.07 -15.94 -13.18
N ARG A 356 23.15 -14.61 -13.04
CA ARG A 356 24.37 -13.82 -13.31
C ARG A 356 25.17 -13.50 -12.05
N VAL A 357 24.53 -13.21 -10.91
CA VAL A 357 25.20 -13.15 -9.59
C VAL A 357 25.89 -14.49 -9.26
N ARG A 358 25.25 -15.61 -9.61
CA ARG A 358 25.80 -16.97 -9.48
C ARG A 358 27.01 -17.24 -10.39
N ARG A 359 27.18 -16.51 -11.51
CA ARG A 359 28.29 -16.72 -12.45
C ARG A 359 29.65 -16.30 -11.89
N THR A 360 29.69 -15.42 -10.89
CA THR A 360 30.94 -14.95 -10.26
C THR A 360 31.41 -15.85 -9.11
N VAL A 361 30.51 -16.65 -8.50
CA VAL A 361 30.82 -17.44 -7.29
C VAL A 361 30.70 -18.97 -7.49
N VAL A 362 29.89 -19.45 -8.44
CA VAL A 362 29.74 -20.90 -8.70
C VAL A 362 30.06 -21.20 -10.15
N SER A 363 31.34 -21.44 -10.41
CA SER A 363 31.82 -21.81 -11.73
C SER A 363 31.44 -23.26 -12.10
N ARG A 364 31.08 -23.44 -13.37
CA ARG A 364 31.11 -24.68 -14.17
C ARG A 364 30.11 -25.81 -13.86
N ALA A 365 29.62 -25.99 -12.62
CA ALA A 365 28.70 -27.10 -12.32
C ALA A 365 27.25 -26.87 -12.82
N VAL A 366 26.79 -25.62 -12.85
CA VAL A 366 25.40 -25.24 -13.14
C VAL A 366 25.12 -25.08 -14.63
N ALA A 367 26.17 -24.95 -15.45
CA ALA A 367 26.06 -24.75 -16.89
C ALA A 367 25.43 -25.96 -17.63
N LYS A 368 25.33 -27.13 -16.98
CA LYS A 368 24.66 -28.33 -17.51
C LYS A 368 23.15 -28.39 -17.24
N PHE A 369 22.61 -27.58 -16.32
CA PHE A 369 21.17 -27.52 -16.03
C PHE A 369 20.50 -26.35 -16.78
N LYS A 370 20.70 -26.31 -18.10
CA LYS A 370 20.05 -25.31 -18.98
C LYS A 370 18.75 -25.89 -19.53
N HIS A 371 17.76 -25.00 -19.68
CA HIS A 371 16.39 -25.22 -20.16
C HIS A 371 15.36 -25.75 -19.14
N SER A 372 14.80 -24.83 -18.36
CA SER A 372 13.36 -24.62 -18.41
C SER A 372 13.02 -23.26 -17.81
N TYR A 373 12.14 -22.50 -18.47
CA TYR A 373 11.43 -21.35 -17.88
C TYR A 373 10.85 -21.67 -16.49
N MET A 374 10.45 -22.94 -16.29
CA MET A 374 9.99 -23.48 -15.01
C MET A 374 11.05 -23.45 -13.92
N PHE A 375 12.33 -23.63 -14.25
CA PHE A 375 13.43 -23.60 -13.27
C PHE A 375 13.62 -22.19 -12.70
N GLY A 376 13.54 -21.15 -13.54
CA GLY A 376 13.60 -19.76 -13.08
C GLY A 376 12.45 -19.41 -12.14
N ARG A 377 11.21 -19.80 -12.48
CA ARG A 377 10.03 -19.60 -11.63
C ARG A 377 10.10 -20.40 -10.34
N ALA A 378 10.58 -21.65 -10.38
CA ALA A 378 10.76 -22.49 -9.20
C ALA A 378 11.79 -21.90 -8.24
N VAL A 379 12.91 -21.39 -8.76
CA VAL A 379 13.93 -20.69 -7.96
C VAL A 379 13.36 -19.40 -7.36
N GLY A 380 12.67 -18.57 -8.14
CA GLY A 380 12.04 -17.34 -7.63
C GLY A 380 11.00 -17.62 -6.56
N LEU A 381 10.14 -18.62 -6.75
CA LEU A 381 9.16 -19.05 -5.75
C LEU A 381 9.84 -19.60 -4.49
N SER A 382 10.89 -20.41 -4.64
CA SER A 382 11.64 -20.95 -3.50
C SER A 382 12.32 -19.84 -2.70
N MET A 383 12.88 -18.83 -3.37
CA MET A 383 13.45 -17.64 -2.73
C MET A 383 12.37 -16.81 -2.04
N PHE A 384 11.19 -16.68 -2.64
CA PHE A 384 10.06 -15.98 -2.01
C PHE A 384 9.56 -16.70 -0.76
N ILE A 385 9.40 -18.02 -0.81
CA ILE A 385 9.03 -18.84 0.36
C ILE A 385 10.11 -18.72 1.45
N PHE A 386 11.39 -18.80 1.07
CA PHE A 386 12.50 -18.59 2.00
C PHE A 386 12.49 -17.18 2.61
N ALA A 387 12.17 -16.16 1.82
CA ALA A 387 12.05 -14.78 2.29
C ALA A 387 10.91 -14.63 3.30
N LEU A 388 9.73 -15.23 3.04
CA LEU A 388 8.61 -15.26 3.98
C LEU A 388 8.96 -16.02 5.26
N TRP A 389 9.69 -17.12 5.14
CA TRP A 389 10.17 -17.86 6.29
C TRP A 389 11.16 -17.03 7.11
N LEU A 390 12.12 -16.35 6.50
CA LEU A 390 13.06 -15.48 7.21
C LEU A 390 12.35 -14.27 7.85
N LEU A 391 11.32 -13.75 7.17
CA LEU A 391 10.49 -12.66 7.66
C LEU A 391 9.62 -13.11 8.86
N SER A 392 9.27 -14.39 8.96
CA SER A 392 8.48 -14.93 10.07
C SER A 392 9.31 -15.30 11.30
N THR A 393 10.52 -14.76 11.43
CA THR A 393 11.35 -14.96 12.63
C THR A 393 10.63 -14.40 13.88
N PRO A 394 10.58 -15.15 15.00
CA PRO A 394 10.01 -14.65 16.25
C PRO A 394 10.96 -13.69 16.97
N GLU A 395 10.42 -12.57 17.48
CA GLU A 395 11.17 -11.46 18.08
C GLU A 395 10.74 -11.13 19.53
N LEU A 396 9.87 -11.94 20.13
CA LEU A 396 9.28 -11.70 21.46
C LEU A 396 9.83 -12.71 22.49
N THR A 397 9.12 -12.90 23.60
CA THR A 397 9.50 -13.69 24.78
C THR A 397 10.19 -15.02 24.46
N TYR A 398 9.72 -15.73 23.44
CA TYR A 398 10.40 -16.89 22.89
C TYR A 398 10.97 -16.56 21.52
N GLY A 399 12.22 -16.09 21.54
CA GLY A 399 12.98 -15.69 20.37
C GLY A 399 13.33 -16.84 19.42
N PRO A 400 14.13 -16.55 18.38
CA PRO A 400 14.52 -17.49 17.33
C PRO A 400 15.48 -18.57 17.83
N HIS A 401 16.07 -18.41 19.02
CA HIS A 401 16.91 -19.44 19.65
C HIS A 401 16.11 -20.60 20.25
N GLU A 402 14.86 -20.35 20.66
CA GLU A 402 13.96 -21.36 21.25
C GLU A 402 12.92 -21.88 20.27
N SER A 403 12.80 -21.23 19.12
CA SER A 403 11.74 -21.50 18.14
C SER A 403 12.20 -22.48 17.08
N TRP A 404 11.44 -23.56 16.90
CA TRP A 404 11.81 -24.61 15.96
C TRP A 404 11.86 -24.08 14.52
N GLY A 405 12.85 -24.54 13.76
CA GLY A 405 13.18 -24.00 12.43
C GLY A 405 14.23 -22.88 12.48
N TYR A 406 14.18 -21.98 13.46
CA TYR A 406 15.11 -20.84 13.53
C TYR A 406 16.36 -21.10 14.38
N MET A 407 16.33 -22.09 15.27
CA MET A 407 17.42 -22.40 16.22
C MET A 407 18.81 -22.49 15.55
N THR A 408 18.89 -23.16 14.39
CA THR A 408 20.16 -23.35 13.70
C THR A 408 20.70 -22.05 13.13
N ILE A 409 19.85 -21.26 12.46
CA ILE A 409 20.28 -20.01 11.84
C ILE A 409 20.54 -18.92 12.90
N SER A 410 19.76 -18.89 13.97
CA SER A 410 19.97 -17.98 15.09
C SER A 410 21.27 -18.29 15.85
N SER A 411 21.68 -19.56 15.94
CA SER A 411 22.96 -19.93 16.55
C SER A 411 24.19 -19.36 15.83
N TRP A 412 24.05 -18.95 14.56
CA TRP A 412 25.13 -18.31 13.78
C TRP A 412 25.12 -16.78 13.90
N VAL A 413 24.06 -16.20 14.44
CA VAL A 413 23.94 -14.76 14.66
C VAL A 413 24.71 -14.41 15.93
N SER A 414 25.57 -13.40 15.85
CA SER A 414 26.27 -12.88 17.02
C SER A 414 25.24 -12.35 18.04
N PRO A 415 25.40 -12.62 19.35
CA PRO A 415 24.54 -12.08 20.39
C PRO A 415 24.40 -10.55 20.34
N TRP A 416 25.37 -9.86 19.73
CA TRP A 416 25.34 -8.42 19.49
C TRP A 416 24.06 -7.93 18.79
N TYR A 417 23.54 -8.69 17.82
CA TYR A 417 22.39 -8.26 17.01
C TYR A 417 21.03 -8.68 17.59
N GLY A 418 21.04 -9.55 18.60
CA GLY A 418 19.83 -10.13 19.18
C GLY A 418 18.90 -10.81 18.16
N ASP A 419 17.61 -10.81 18.50
CA ASP A 419 16.58 -11.57 17.78
C ASP A 419 16.04 -10.83 16.53
N HIS A 420 16.35 -9.54 16.39
CA HIS A 420 15.84 -8.68 15.32
C HIS A 420 16.67 -8.75 14.02
N PHE A 421 17.79 -9.49 14.02
CA PHE A 421 18.73 -9.50 12.90
C PHE A 421 18.14 -10.07 11.60
N LEU A 422 17.36 -11.16 11.68
CA LEU A 422 16.97 -11.95 10.50
C LEU A 422 15.81 -11.33 9.72
N SER A 423 14.83 -10.77 10.41
CA SER A 423 13.59 -10.21 9.86
C SER A 423 13.81 -9.15 8.76
N PRO A 424 14.73 -8.16 8.93
CA PRO A 424 15.09 -7.20 7.89
C PRO A 424 15.56 -7.82 6.58
N TYR A 425 16.36 -8.89 6.62
CA TYR A 425 16.82 -9.58 5.41
C TYR A 425 15.69 -10.30 4.70
N GLY A 426 14.70 -10.81 5.44
CA GLY A 426 13.45 -11.33 4.87
C GLY A 426 12.73 -10.27 4.04
N ALA A 427 12.59 -9.06 4.59
CA ALA A 427 11.94 -7.94 3.89
C ALA A 427 12.69 -7.51 2.62
N ILE A 428 14.03 -7.48 2.67
CA ILE A 428 14.90 -7.20 1.52
C ILE A 428 14.69 -8.24 0.41
N LEU A 429 14.64 -9.52 0.76
CA LEU A 429 14.42 -10.61 -0.20
C LEU A 429 12.99 -10.60 -0.78
N VAL A 430 11.97 -10.30 0.02
CA VAL A 430 10.59 -10.13 -0.47
C VAL A 430 10.53 -9.02 -1.52
N LEU A 431 11.15 -7.86 -1.26
CA LEU A 431 11.18 -6.78 -2.25
C LEU A 431 11.95 -7.18 -3.52
N GLY A 432 13.11 -7.83 -3.37
CA GLY A 432 13.93 -8.26 -4.49
C GLY A 432 13.20 -9.27 -5.40
N THR A 433 12.52 -10.26 -4.82
CA THR A 433 11.74 -11.26 -5.56
C THR A 433 10.50 -10.65 -6.23
N ALA A 434 9.81 -9.73 -5.57
CA ALA A 434 8.69 -8.98 -6.17
C ALA A 434 9.15 -8.11 -7.35
N CYS A 435 10.31 -7.45 -7.22
CA CYS A 435 10.91 -6.66 -8.29
C CYS A 435 11.30 -7.53 -9.50
N GLU A 436 11.89 -8.71 -9.27
CA GLU A 436 12.23 -9.66 -10.33
C GLU A 436 10.97 -10.15 -11.07
N ALA A 437 9.91 -10.48 -10.34
CA ALA A 437 8.65 -10.89 -10.94
C ALA A 437 8.09 -9.81 -11.88
N GLU A 438 8.17 -8.54 -11.50
CA GLU A 438 7.76 -7.41 -12.34
C GLU A 438 8.66 -7.21 -13.57
N THR A 439 9.98 -7.38 -13.43
CA THR A 439 10.88 -7.32 -14.61
C THR A 439 10.57 -8.46 -15.59
N ALA A 440 10.26 -9.65 -15.09
CA ALA A 440 9.95 -10.82 -15.91
C ALA A 440 8.63 -10.70 -16.67
N THR A 441 7.60 -10.08 -16.09
CA THR A 441 6.30 -9.87 -16.76
C THR A 441 6.37 -8.85 -17.90
N ARG A 442 7.28 -7.86 -17.84
CA ARG A 442 7.45 -6.84 -18.88
C ARG A 442 8.26 -7.28 -20.11
N SER A 443 9.03 -8.35 -20.00
CA SER A 443 10.01 -8.77 -21.01
C SER A 443 9.47 -9.28 -22.36
N PRO A 444 8.19 -9.71 -22.54
CA PRO A 444 7.72 -10.14 -23.87
C PRO A 444 6.69 -9.25 -24.59
N SER A 445 5.89 -8.42 -23.90
CA SER A 445 4.69 -7.83 -24.54
C SER A 445 4.90 -6.47 -25.19
N GLN A 446 5.81 -5.62 -24.70
CA GLN A 446 5.95 -4.25 -25.22
C GLN A 446 6.78 -4.12 -26.52
N ASN A 447 7.53 -5.15 -26.89
CA ASN A 447 8.31 -5.15 -28.15
C ASN A 447 7.49 -5.62 -29.36
N ALA A 448 6.37 -6.31 -29.16
CA ALA A 448 5.48 -6.70 -30.26
C ALA A 448 4.69 -5.50 -30.81
N ASP A 449 4.21 -4.61 -29.94
CA ASP A 449 3.41 -3.45 -30.34
C ASP A 449 4.22 -2.35 -31.04
N LYS A 450 5.53 -2.27 -30.79
CA LYS A 450 6.42 -1.32 -31.49
C LYS A 450 6.98 -1.84 -32.82
N ALA A 451 6.95 -3.14 -33.05
CA ALA A 451 7.42 -3.74 -34.30
C ALA A 451 6.32 -3.82 -35.37
N GLY A 452 5.04 -3.64 -34.99
CA GLY A 452 3.90 -3.68 -35.91
C GLY A 452 3.44 -2.34 -36.47
N SER A 453 4.09 -1.22 -36.12
CA SER A 453 3.70 0.12 -36.57
C SER A 453 4.80 0.88 -37.32
N GLY A 454 5.75 0.16 -37.91
CA GLY A 454 6.85 0.70 -38.72
C GLY A 454 6.65 0.44 -40.20
#